data_AF-A0A963AIP9-F1
#
_entry.id   AF-A0A963AIP9-F1
#
_cell.length_a   1.000
_cell.length_b   1.000
_cell.length_c   1.000
_cell.angle_alpha   90.00
_cell.angle_beta   90.00
_cell.angle_gamma   90.00
#
_symmetry.space_group_name_H-M   'P 1'
#
loop_
_entity.id
_entity.type
_entity.pdbx_description
1 polymer ?
#
loop_
_entity_poly.entity_id
_entity_poly.type
_entity_poly.pdbx_seq_one_letter_code
_entity_poly.pdbx_strand_id
1 'polypeptide(L)'
;MMNPMSKAVGSGFDPASTSAERRSRRRLLGVLSYLSGCLLAMATGLCGLAVFQLDTHAHIYAGIFIGMVILTWALLAAAERFFIPDACEALARDGRPPVVYLRPFSEDKPLVYDEISVGETTTVETARAEDFLVSLNAVGPLVSIAEPNRLARLGLHPLGAYREFVGMGNWQERIQKRLDQASMVVLAIGDSPGIEWEIAQARERIGPESLLLYLPPRPTNTMTRKGRIAKERAVYEKYKPLIERYFDLVMPAYSETIHIIGFDGAGTPILPTHTAPATRSFTERSRVGKVIRAQLDEVLAKVRPGIDLDRIERVGQAGMWIRTVLAYTVPVAAAMLGLSIVWPNLSSGAAITGGLVLQMLPGLLQISGWVLIAHYFRRRWVWLIPLLIGLSWLWTLGTTIWRFGFIHDPDQLWFWDRLHSVLGLLINFSTAAAILLLGLVLTHRRSRVRDTSPPA
;
A
#
# COMPACT_ATOMS: atom_id res chain seq x y z
N MET A 1 2.76 -17.70 -43.81
CA MET A 1 2.49 -19.13 -43.60
C MET A 1 1.70 -19.27 -42.30
N MET A 2 0.39 -19.48 -42.40
CA MET A 2 -0.53 -19.60 -41.27
C MET A 2 -0.53 -21.05 -40.74
N ASN A 3 -0.49 -21.21 -39.42
CA ASN A 3 -0.46 -22.48 -38.73
C ASN A 3 -1.90 -23.00 -38.51
N PRO A 4 -2.28 -24.19 -38.98
CA PRO A 4 -3.63 -24.73 -38.82
C PRO A 4 -3.75 -25.49 -37.49
N MET A 5 -3.98 -24.78 -36.39
CA MET A 5 -4.28 -25.39 -35.09
C MET A 5 -5.38 -24.62 -34.32
N SER A 6 -6.46 -24.22 -35.00
CA SER A 6 -7.61 -23.54 -34.36
C SER A 6 -8.96 -24.26 -34.55
N LYS A 7 -8.98 -25.58 -34.61
CA LYS A 7 -10.23 -26.35 -34.58
C LYS A 7 -10.10 -27.51 -33.62
N ALA A 8 -10.47 -27.27 -32.36
CA ALA A 8 -11.26 -28.17 -31.50
C ALA A 8 -11.07 -27.80 -30.03
N VAL A 9 -11.87 -26.86 -29.49
CA VAL A 9 -12.29 -26.91 -28.07
C VAL A 9 -13.70 -26.33 -27.95
N GLY A 10 -14.62 -27.23 -27.61
CA GLY A 10 -15.96 -27.11 -27.01
C GLY A 10 -16.59 -25.73 -26.78
N SER A 11 -17.74 -25.57 -27.43
CA SER A 11 -18.92 -24.88 -26.92
C SER A 11 -19.25 -25.33 -25.49
N GLY A 12 -19.17 -24.41 -24.51
CA GLY A 12 -19.57 -24.66 -23.12
C GLY A 12 -18.73 -23.95 -22.05
N PHE A 13 -17.66 -23.23 -22.41
CA PHE A 13 -16.90 -22.43 -21.45
C PHE A 13 -17.57 -21.07 -21.24
N ASP A 14 -18.37 -20.93 -20.19
CA ASP A 14 -18.88 -19.62 -19.77
C ASP A 14 -17.82 -18.92 -18.89
N PRO A 15 -17.08 -17.92 -19.41
CA PRO A 15 -16.06 -17.21 -18.65
C PRO A 15 -16.65 -16.48 -17.43
N ALA A 16 -17.96 -16.18 -17.42
CA ALA A 16 -18.61 -15.51 -16.30
C ALA A 16 -18.73 -16.42 -15.07
N SER A 17 -19.12 -17.70 -15.26
CA SER A 17 -19.26 -18.67 -14.16
C SER A 17 -17.92 -18.98 -13.47
N THR A 18 -16.84 -19.12 -14.26
CA THR A 18 -15.49 -19.35 -13.73
C THR A 18 -14.94 -18.14 -12.96
N SER A 19 -15.38 -16.92 -13.27
CA SER A 19 -14.96 -15.71 -12.57
C SER A 19 -15.61 -15.57 -11.18
N ALA A 20 -16.89 -15.90 -11.06
CA ALA A 20 -17.62 -15.83 -9.80
C ALA A 20 -17.17 -16.92 -8.81
N GLU A 21 -16.94 -18.14 -9.30
CA GLU A 21 -16.44 -19.23 -8.49
C GLU A 21 -15.00 -18.97 -8.01
N ARG A 22 -14.12 -18.49 -8.90
CA ARG A 22 -12.76 -18.07 -8.52
C ARG A 22 -12.77 -16.96 -7.48
N ARG A 23 -13.68 -15.99 -7.61
CA ARG A 23 -13.88 -14.90 -6.65
C ARG A 23 -14.32 -15.41 -5.28
N SER A 24 -15.27 -16.36 -5.23
CA SER A 24 -15.72 -16.98 -3.98
C SER A 24 -14.58 -17.75 -3.29
N ARG A 25 -13.87 -18.61 -4.04
CA ARG A 25 -12.69 -19.35 -3.55
C ARG A 25 -11.59 -18.42 -3.06
N ARG A 26 -11.31 -17.33 -3.78
CA ARG A 26 -10.33 -16.30 -3.39
C ARG A 26 -10.70 -15.67 -2.04
N ARG A 27 -11.96 -15.27 -1.86
CA ARG A 27 -12.43 -14.68 -0.60
C ARG A 27 -12.38 -15.68 0.54
N LEU A 28 -12.76 -16.94 0.31
CA LEU A 28 -12.67 -18.00 1.31
C LEU A 28 -11.22 -18.23 1.75
N LEU A 29 -10.28 -18.33 0.81
CA LEU A 29 -8.85 -18.45 1.11
C LEU A 29 -8.34 -17.24 1.89
N GLY A 30 -8.72 -16.02 1.49
CA GLY A 30 -8.38 -14.81 2.23
C GLY A 30 -8.91 -14.79 3.66
N VAL A 31 -10.15 -15.23 3.87
CA VAL A 31 -10.75 -15.36 5.21
C VAL A 31 -10.04 -16.43 6.04
N LEU A 32 -9.78 -17.60 5.46
CA LEU A 32 -9.05 -18.68 6.16
C LEU A 32 -7.64 -18.24 6.54
N SER A 33 -6.87 -17.64 5.61
CA SER A 33 -5.54 -17.10 5.91
C SER A 33 -5.58 -16.02 7.00
N TYR A 34 -6.61 -15.17 6.99
CA TYR A 34 -6.81 -14.14 8.01
C TYR A 34 -7.10 -14.76 9.39
N LEU A 35 -8.06 -15.69 9.47
CA LEU A 35 -8.42 -16.36 10.72
C LEU A 35 -7.26 -17.19 11.28
N SER A 36 -6.55 -17.94 10.44
CA SER A 36 -5.33 -18.67 10.83
C SER A 36 -4.25 -17.72 11.33
N GLY A 37 -4.05 -16.58 10.67
CA GLY A 37 -3.13 -15.52 11.13
C GLY A 37 -3.52 -14.99 12.51
N CYS A 38 -4.80 -14.67 12.75
CA CYS A 38 -5.28 -14.20 14.05
C CYS A 38 -5.13 -15.26 15.15
N LEU A 39 -5.47 -16.52 14.88
CA LEU A 39 -5.31 -17.62 15.84
C LEU A 39 -3.83 -17.86 16.18
N LEU A 40 -2.95 -17.84 15.17
CA LEU A 40 -1.52 -17.97 15.40
C LEU A 40 -0.97 -16.77 16.18
N ALA A 41 -1.46 -15.56 15.91
CA ALA A 41 -1.08 -14.38 16.68
C ALA A 41 -1.45 -14.54 18.16
N MET A 42 -2.67 -15.02 18.46
CA MET A 42 -3.09 -15.32 19.84
C MET A 42 -2.21 -16.40 20.48
N ALA A 43 -1.95 -17.51 19.77
CA ALA A 43 -1.07 -18.57 20.25
C ALA A 43 0.36 -18.07 20.51
N THR A 44 0.88 -17.20 19.64
CA THR A 44 2.19 -16.54 19.80
C THR A 44 2.21 -15.72 21.08
N GLY A 45 1.16 -14.94 21.34
CA GLY A 45 0.99 -14.17 22.58
C GLY A 45 1.04 -15.06 23.82
N LEU A 46 0.29 -16.17 23.81
CA LEU A 46 0.26 -17.15 24.91
C LEU A 46 1.60 -17.88 25.10
N CYS A 47 2.26 -18.30 24.02
CA CYS A 47 3.58 -18.93 24.07
C CYS A 47 4.63 -17.97 24.64
N GLY A 48 4.56 -16.68 24.29
CA GLY A 48 5.41 -15.64 24.88
C GLY A 48 5.37 -15.66 26.41
N LEU A 49 4.18 -15.86 27.01
CA LEU A 49 4.00 -15.96 28.46
C LEU A 49 4.73 -17.15 29.07
N ALA A 50 4.71 -18.28 28.36
CA ALA A 50 5.34 -19.52 28.81
C ALA A 50 6.87 -19.46 28.67
N VAL A 51 7.40 -18.77 27.65
CA VAL A 51 8.85 -18.59 27.44
C VAL A 51 9.50 -17.89 28.63
N PHE A 52 8.82 -16.92 29.25
CA PHE A 52 9.34 -16.19 30.42
C PHE A 52 9.33 -17.00 31.73
N GLN A 53 8.69 -18.17 31.78
CA GLN A 53 8.64 -19.02 32.99
C GLN A 53 9.66 -20.17 32.98
N LEU A 54 10.37 -20.41 31.87
CA LEU A 54 11.20 -21.60 31.68
C LEU A 54 12.69 -21.23 31.56
N ASP A 55 13.45 -21.43 32.64
CA ASP A 55 14.87 -21.04 32.73
C ASP A 55 15.82 -21.87 31.83
N THR A 56 15.53 -23.15 31.62
CA THR A 56 16.56 -24.09 31.14
C THR A 56 16.75 -24.13 29.62
N HIS A 57 15.81 -23.58 28.82
CA HIS A 57 15.86 -23.61 27.34
C HIS A 57 15.35 -22.33 26.66
N ALA A 58 15.48 -21.17 27.32
CA ALA A 58 14.91 -19.90 26.87
C ALA A 58 15.22 -19.54 25.40
N HIS A 59 16.40 -19.89 24.88
CA HIS A 59 16.81 -19.61 23.50
C HIS A 59 16.04 -20.42 22.43
N ILE A 60 15.68 -21.69 22.71
CA ILE A 60 14.88 -22.51 21.79
C ILE A 60 13.47 -21.93 21.68
N TYR A 61 12.88 -21.60 22.83
CA TYR A 61 11.54 -21.01 22.90
C TYR A 61 11.49 -19.61 22.28
N ALA A 62 12.53 -18.80 22.44
CA ALA A 62 12.68 -17.53 21.75
C ALA A 62 12.70 -17.70 20.22
N GLY A 63 13.43 -18.70 19.70
CA GLY A 63 13.44 -19.03 18.28
C GLY A 63 12.06 -19.44 17.74
N ILE A 64 11.33 -20.28 18.47
CA ILE A 64 9.95 -20.67 18.12
C ILE A 64 9.03 -19.46 18.12
N PHE A 65 9.11 -18.61 19.14
CA PHE A 65 8.32 -17.39 19.25
C PHE A 65 8.55 -16.46 18.05
N ILE A 66 9.81 -16.18 17.70
CA ILE A 66 10.17 -15.37 16.53
C ILE A 66 9.62 -16.00 15.25
N GLY A 67 9.75 -17.31 15.08
CA GLY A 67 9.18 -18.04 13.95
C GLY A 67 7.66 -17.90 13.83
N MET A 68 6.94 -17.98 14.95
CA MET A 68 5.49 -17.77 14.98
C MET A 68 5.08 -16.33 14.68
N VAL A 69 5.84 -15.33 15.14
CA VAL A 69 5.63 -13.91 14.80
C VAL A 69 5.79 -13.70 13.29
N ILE A 70 6.86 -14.24 12.69
CA ILE A 70 7.12 -14.12 11.25
C ILE A 70 6.02 -14.81 10.44
N LEU A 71 5.60 -16.01 10.83
CA LEU A 71 4.54 -16.76 10.16
C LEU A 71 3.19 -16.06 10.27
N THR A 72 2.87 -15.49 11.45
CA THR A 72 1.68 -14.66 11.66
C THR A 72 1.66 -13.50 10.69
N TRP A 73 2.77 -12.75 10.62
CA TRP A 73 2.90 -11.61 9.72
C TRP A 73 2.75 -12.04 8.24
N ALA A 74 3.37 -13.15 7.84
CA ALA A 74 3.28 -13.68 6.49
C ALA A 74 1.84 -14.09 6.11
N LEU A 75 1.11 -14.75 7.01
CA LEU A 75 -0.29 -15.16 6.79
C LEU A 75 -1.22 -13.96 6.64
N LEU A 76 -1.05 -12.93 7.48
CA LEU A 76 -1.84 -11.71 7.40
C LEU A 76 -1.54 -10.91 6.13
N ALA A 77 -0.25 -10.76 5.78
CA ALA A 77 0.17 -10.13 4.53
C ALA A 77 -0.32 -10.90 3.29
N ALA A 78 -0.38 -12.24 3.35
CA ALA A 78 -0.97 -13.05 2.29
C ALA A 78 -2.49 -12.85 2.21
N ALA A 79 -3.18 -12.81 3.35
CA ALA A 79 -4.63 -12.57 3.42
C ALA A 79 -5.02 -11.28 2.68
N GLU A 80 -4.24 -10.21 2.84
CA GLU A 80 -4.48 -8.92 2.15
C GLU A 80 -4.57 -9.06 0.63
N ARG A 81 -3.67 -9.85 0.02
CA ARG A 81 -3.62 -10.03 -1.43
C ARG A 81 -4.85 -10.75 -2.00
N PHE A 82 -5.58 -11.49 -1.18
CA PHE A 82 -6.83 -12.13 -1.56
C PHE A 82 -8.04 -11.18 -1.50
N PHE A 83 -7.95 -10.11 -0.70
CA PHE A 83 -9.03 -9.13 -0.55
C PHE A 83 -8.96 -7.96 -1.52
N ILE A 84 -7.86 -7.84 -2.29
CA ILE A 84 -7.76 -6.87 -3.38
C ILE A 84 -8.79 -7.24 -4.45
N PRO A 85 -9.66 -6.29 -4.87
CA PRO A 85 -10.64 -6.58 -5.90
C PRO A 85 -9.96 -6.77 -7.26
N ASP A 86 -10.53 -7.64 -8.08
CA ASP A 86 -10.12 -7.75 -9.48
C ASP A 86 -10.70 -6.61 -10.33
N ALA A 87 -10.23 -6.48 -11.57
CA ALA A 87 -10.70 -5.43 -12.47
C ALA A 87 -12.23 -5.46 -12.68
N CYS A 88 -12.84 -6.65 -12.77
CA CYS A 88 -14.29 -6.75 -12.95
C CYS A 88 -15.05 -6.31 -11.70
N GLU A 89 -14.59 -6.65 -10.49
CA GLU A 89 -15.15 -6.16 -9.23
C GLU A 89 -14.99 -4.65 -9.08
N ALA A 90 -13.83 -4.11 -9.45
CA ALA A 90 -13.57 -2.68 -9.39
C ALA A 90 -14.49 -1.90 -10.34
N LEU A 91 -14.61 -2.35 -11.60
CA LEU A 91 -15.50 -1.77 -12.61
C LEU A 91 -16.99 -1.89 -12.24
N ALA A 92 -17.38 -2.96 -11.55
CA ALA A 92 -18.75 -3.11 -11.09
C ALA A 92 -19.09 -2.19 -9.90
N ARG A 93 -18.08 -1.80 -9.11
CA ARG A 93 -18.23 -0.89 -7.96
C ARG A 93 -18.11 0.58 -8.34
N ASP A 94 -17.34 0.88 -9.38
CA ASP A 94 -17.06 2.23 -9.86
C ASP A 94 -17.60 2.37 -11.30
N GLY A 95 -18.72 3.09 -11.44
CA GLY A 95 -19.38 3.29 -12.73
C GLY A 95 -18.67 4.26 -13.67
N ARG A 96 -17.58 4.92 -13.22
CA ARG A 96 -16.81 5.83 -14.08
C ARG A 96 -16.04 5.03 -15.14
N PRO A 97 -15.85 5.57 -16.36
CA PRO A 97 -15.12 4.84 -17.39
C PRO A 97 -13.65 4.61 -16.97
N PRO A 98 -13.09 3.40 -17.16
CA PRO A 98 -11.76 3.05 -16.69
C PRO A 98 -10.62 3.90 -17.24
N VAL A 99 -9.53 3.91 -16.48
CA VAL A 99 -8.20 4.24 -17.00
C VAL A 99 -7.50 2.92 -17.33
N VAL A 100 -7.24 2.68 -18.62
CA VAL A 100 -6.58 1.46 -19.07
C VAL A 100 -5.08 1.66 -19.06
N TYR A 101 -4.35 0.84 -18.31
CA TYR A 101 -2.91 0.88 -18.25
C TYR A 101 -2.29 -0.26 -19.08
N LEU A 102 -1.72 0.11 -20.22
CA LEU A 102 -0.98 -0.75 -21.13
C LEU A 102 0.52 -0.67 -20.80
N ARG A 103 1.13 -1.83 -20.58
CA ARG A 103 2.57 -1.92 -20.28
C ARG A 103 3.15 -3.27 -20.68
N PRO A 104 4.46 -3.33 -20.91
CA PRO A 104 5.17 -4.61 -20.93
C PRO A 104 5.05 -5.35 -19.60
N PHE A 105 4.88 -6.68 -19.62
CA PHE A 105 4.80 -7.48 -18.39
C PHE A 105 6.09 -7.46 -17.55
N SER A 106 7.23 -7.09 -18.15
CA SER A 106 8.48 -6.86 -17.42
C SER A 106 8.36 -5.76 -16.35
N GLU A 107 7.42 -4.82 -16.50
CA GLU A 107 7.14 -3.75 -15.55
C GLU A 107 6.34 -4.20 -14.31
N ASP A 108 5.85 -5.45 -14.27
CA ASP A 108 5.19 -6.00 -13.08
C ASP A 108 6.17 -6.35 -11.94
N LYS A 109 7.47 -6.35 -12.23
CA LYS A 109 8.51 -6.69 -11.26
C LYS A 109 8.83 -5.50 -10.36
N PRO A 110 8.89 -5.67 -9.02
CA PRO A 110 9.35 -4.62 -8.13
C PRO A 110 10.83 -4.33 -8.40
N LEU A 111 11.16 -3.05 -8.52
CA LEU A 111 12.51 -2.55 -8.62
C LEU A 111 12.93 -1.96 -7.27
N VAL A 112 14.20 -2.08 -6.93
CA VAL A 112 14.77 -1.55 -5.68
C VAL A 112 15.14 -0.09 -5.87
N TYR A 113 14.54 0.81 -5.10
CA TYR A 113 14.82 2.25 -5.19
C TYR A 113 15.80 2.73 -4.13
N ASP A 114 15.75 2.16 -2.93
CA ASP A 114 16.63 2.56 -1.84
C ASP A 114 17.04 1.34 -1.00
N GLU A 115 18.26 1.39 -0.48
CA GLU A 115 18.76 0.48 0.54
C GLU A 115 18.99 1.29 1.81
N ILE A 116 18.12 1.12 2.79
CA ILE A 116 18.16 1.84 4.05
C ILE A 116 18.90 0.95 5.05
N SER A 117 20.16 1.31 5.33
CA SER A 117 20.96 0.66 6.37
C SER A 117 20.66 1.32 7.73
N VAL A 118 20.24 0.50 8.69
CA VAL A 118 20.04 0.87 10.10
C VAL A 118 20.90 -0.08 10.94
N GLY A 119 22.12 0.36 11.25
CA GLY A 119 23.11 -0.45 11.98
C GLY A 119 23.52 -1.70 11.18
N GLU A 120 23.34 -2.87 11.77
CA GLU A 120 23.68 -4.17 11.14
C GLU A 120 22.60 -4.69 10.17
N THR A 121 21.47 -3.99 10.04
CA THR A 121 20.36 -4.42 9.18
C THR A 121 20.21 -3.51 7.98
N THR A 122 20.11 -4.10 6.78
CA THR A 122 19.81 -3.37 5.53
C THR A 122 18.39 -3.74 5.10
N THR A 123 17.54 -2.72 4.99
CA THR A 123 16.17 -2.87 4.48
C THR A 123 16.08 -2.29 3.08
N VAL A 124 15.39 -3.02 2.20
CA VAL A 124 15.31 -2.67 0.78
C VAL A 124 13.93 -2.11 0.47
N GLU A 125 13.88 -0.85 0.05
CA GLU A 125 12.66 -0.21 -0.42
C GLU A 125 12.45 -0.51 -1.91
N THR A 126 11.33 -1.15 -2.21
CA THR A 126 10.97 -1.51 -3.59
C THR A 126 9.69 -0.82 -4.04
N ALA A 127 9.57 -0.58 -5.35
CA ALA A 127 8.34 -0.14 -5.97
C ALA A 127 8.20 -0.71 -7.38
N ARG A 128 6.97 -0.83 -7.86
CA ARG A 128 6.65 -1.13 -9.25
C ARG A 128 6.30 0.14 -9.98
N ALA A 129 6.47 0.13 -11.31
CA ALA A 129 6.13 1.27 -12.15
C ALA A 129 4.68 1.74 -11.92
N GLU A 130 3.74 0.82 -11.70
CA GLU A 130 2.33 1.11 -11.45
C GLU A 130 2.03 1.77 -10.10
N ASP A 131 2.90 1.59 -9.09
CA ASP A 131 2.66 2.10 -7.74
C ASP A 131 2.62 3.65 -7.74
N PHE A 132 3.27 4.28 -8.73
CA PHE A 132 3.26 5.73 -8.94
C PHE A 132 2.02 6.25 -9.70
N LEU A 133 1.25 5.36 -10.32
CA LEU A 133 0.09 5.71 -11.14
C LEU A 133 -1.24 5.50 -10.41
N VAL A 134 -1.23 4.97 -9.18
CA VAL A 134 -2.45 4.65 -8.41
C VAL A 134 -3.38 5.85 -8.23
N SER A 135 -2.85 7.08 -8.21
CA SER A 135 -3.67 8.30 -8.16
C SER A 135 -4.59 8.46 -9.37
N LEU A 136 -4.32 7.82 -10.51
CA LEU A 136 -5.21 7.86 -11.67
C LEU A 136 -6.59 7.23 -11.42
N ASN A 137 -6.77 6.50 -10.31
CA ASN A 137 -8.09 6.08 -9.84
C ASN A 137 -9.07 7.27 -9.62
N ALA A 138 -8.59 8.53 -9.61
CA ALA A 138 -9.41 9.73 -9.49
C ALA A 138 -10.09 10.08 -10.81
N VAL A 139 -9.49 9.69 -11.92
CA VAL A 139 -10.10 9.80 -13.25
C VAL A 139 -11.17 8.71 -13.41
N GLY A 140 -10.80 7.47 -13.12
CA GLY A 140 -11.64 6.28 -13.18
C GLY A 140 -10.83 5.06 -12.73
N PRO A 141 -11.45 3.89 -12.54
CA PRO A 141 -10.76 2.71 -12.02
C PRO A 141 -9.57 2.35 -12.91
N LEU A 142 -8.37 2.34 -12.32
CA LEU A 142 -7.11 2.03 -13.01
C LEU A 142 -7.03 0.52 -13.22
N VAL A 143 -7.20 0.06 -14.45
CA VAL A 143 -7.26 -1.36 -14.80
C VAL A 143 -6.13 -1.75 -15.74
N SER A 144 -5.65 -2.98 -15.64
CA SER A 144 -4.71 -3.52 -16.62
C SER A 144 -4.87 -5.02 -16.78
N ILE A 145 -4.45 -5.51 -17.94
CA ILE A 145 -4.32 -6.95 -18.16
C ILE A 145 -3.02 -7.43 -17.52
N ALA A 146 -3.10 -8.56 -16.83
CA ALA A 146 -1.96 -9.20 -16.19
C ALA A 146 -1.62 -10.52 -16.86
N GLU A 147 -0.34 -10.87 -16.81
CA GLU A 147 0.16 -12.15 -17.29
C GLU A 147 -0.43 -13.31 -16.44
N PRO A 148 -0.91 -14.40 -17.07
CA PRO A 148 -1.45 -15.55 -16.37
C PRO A 148 -0.35 -16.39 -15.68
N ASN A 149 0.14 -15.93 -14.54
CA ASN A 149 1.17 -16.62 -13.75
C ASN A 149 0.58 -17.57 -12.66
N ARG A 150 1.45 -18.25 -11.90
CA ARG A 150 1.01 -19.17 -10.83
C ARG A 150 0.27 -18.46 -9.70
N LEU A 151 0.70 -17.25 -9.33
CA LEU A 151 0.07 -16.46 -8.26
C LEU A 151 -1.33 -15.97 -8.68
N ALA A 152 -1.48 -15.59 -9.95
CA ALA A 152 -2.76 -15.26 -10.56
C ALA A 152 -3.74 -16.43 -10.50
N ARG A 153 -3.26 -17.67 -10.75
CA ARG A 153 -4.08 -18.88 -10.62
C ARG A 153 -4.56 -19.15 -9.20
N LEU A 154 -3.77 -18.74 -8.19
CA LEU A 154 -4.16 -18.80 -6.79
C LEU A 154 -5.09 -17.63 -6.39
N GLY A 155 -5.37 -16.68 -7.29
CA GLY A 155 -6.19 -15.51 -7.00
C GLY A 155 -5.47 -14.44 -6.16
N LEU A 156 -4.13 -14.45 -6.14
CA LEU A 156 -3.35 -13.40 -5.49
C LEU A 156 -3.18 -12.23 -6.47
N HIS A 157 -3.79 -11.10 -6.13
CA HIS A 157 -3.66 -9.89 -6.95
C HIS A 157 -2.54 -9.00 -6.42
N PRO A 158 -1.72 -8.42 -7.31
CA PRO A 158 -0.83 -7.33 -6.91
C PRO A 158 -1.62 -6.10 -6.47
N LEU A 159 -1.04 -5.30 -5.58
CA LEU A 159 -1.50 -3.92 -5.33
C LEU A 159 -1.30 -3.07 -6.60
N GLY A 160 -1.94 -1.90 -6.71
CA GLY A 160 -1.75 -1.01 -7.87
C GLY A 160 -2.94 -1.00 -8.81
N ALA A 161 -2.71 -1.16 -10.11
CA ALA A 161 -3.79 -1.26 -11.09
C ALA A 161 -4.58 -2.56 -10.88
N TYR A 162 -5.91 -2.50 -10.93
CA TYR A 162 -6.75 -3.68 -10.82
C TYR A 162 -6.48 -4.62 -11.99
N ARG A 163 -6.16 -5.87 -11.65
CA ARG A 163 -5.75 -6.86 -12.65
C ARG A 163 -6.93 -7.62 -13.20
N GLU A 164 -6.96 -7.71 -14.51
CA GLU A 164 -7.74 -8.69 -15.24
C GLU A 164 -6.82 -9.80 -15.74
N PHE A 165 -7.13 -11.03 -15.32
CA PHE A 165 -6.41 -12.21 -15.78
C PHE A 165 -7.19 -12.85 -16.92
N VAL A 166 -6.59 -12.88 -18.10
CA VAL A 166 -7.19 -13.48 -19.29
C VAL A 166 -6.54 -14.84 -19.55
N GLY A 167 -7.34 -15.82 -19.96
CA GLY A 167 -6.83 -17.13 -20.38
C GLY A 167 -6.02 -17.04 -21.69
N MET A 168 -5.27 -18.09 -22.02
CA MET A 168 -4.53 -18.14 -23.28
C MET A 168 -5.49 -18.04 -24.47
N GLY A 169 -5.24 -17.10 -25.38
CA GLY A 169 -5.99 -16.92 -26.63
C GLY A 169 -6.91 -15.69 -26.72
N ASN A 170 -7.42 -15.14 -25.60
CA ASN A 170 -8.46 -14.10 -25.64
C ASN A 170 -8.00 -12.71 -25.17
N TRP A 171 -6.70 -12.51 -24.96
CA TRP A 171 -6.19 -11.28 -24.36
C TRP A 171 -6.34 -10.05 -25.27
N GLN A 172 -6.17 -10.20 -26.58
CA GLN A 172 -6.30 -9.09 -27.54
C GLN A 172 -7.73 -8.55 -27.60
N GLU A 173 -8.72 -9.43 -27.75
CA GLU A 173 -10.15 -9.06 -27.69
C GLU A 173 -10.48 -8.36 -26.38
N ARG A 174 -9.86 -8.81 -25.27
CA ARG A 174 -10.09 -8.18 -23.97
C ARG A 174 -9.46 -6.80 -23.86
N ILE A 175 -8.28 -6.57 -24.45
CA ILE A 175 -7.69 -5.23 -24.54
C ILE A 175 -8.61 -4.31 -25.34
N GLN A 176 -9.06 -4.73 -26.52
CA GLN A 176 -9.96 -3.94 -27.36
C GLN A 176 -11.21 -3.53 -26.60
N LYS A 177 -11.90 -4.48 -25.96
CA LYS A 177 -13.08 -4.20 -25.14
C LYS A 177 -12.80 -3.22 -24.00
N ARG A 178 -11.62 -3.24 -23.41
CA ARG A 178 -11.24 -2.30 -22.34
C ARG A 178 -10.94 -0.92 -22.91
N LEU A 179 -10.27 -0.85 -24.05
CA LEU A 179 -10.01 0.40 -24.75
C LEU A 179 -11.30 1.07 -25.22
N ASP A 180 -12.29 0.30 -25.70
CA ASP A 180 -13.62 0.82 -26.09
C ASP A 180 -14.37 1.49 -24.91
N GLN A 181 -14.06 1.07 -23.68
CA GLN A 181 -14.65 1.59 -22.45
C GLN A 181 -13.76 2.65 -21.77
N ALA A 182 -12.55 2.87 -22.26
CA ALA A 182 -11.57 3.68 -21.56
C ALA A 182 -11.94 5.17 -21.65
N SER A 183 -11.88 5.86 -20.51
CA SER A 183 -11.79 7.32 -20.55
C SER A 183 -10.37 7.77 -20.88
N MET A 184 -9.37 6.99 -20.50
CA MET A 184 -7.97 7.35 -20.66
C MET A 184 -7.12 6.10 -20.80
N VAL A 185 -6.08 6.18 -21.62
CA VAL A 185 -5.11 5.11 -21.79
C VAL A 185 -3.75 5.61 -21.33
N VAL A 186 -3.18 4.91 -20.37
CA VAL A 186 -1.80 5.11 -19.95
C VAL A 186 -0.94 4.08 -20.65
N LEU A 187 -0.02 4.53 -21.48
CA LEU A 187 0.91 3.67 -22.21
C LEU A 187 2.29 3.80 -21.57
N ALA A 188 2.76 2.75 -20.88
CA ALA A 188 4.14 2.68 -20.43
C ALA A 188 5.07 2.39 -21.61
N ILE A 189 6.04 3.28 -21.83
CA ILE A 189 7.07 3.08 -22.84
C ILE A 189 8.02 1.97 -22.35
N GLY A 190 8.14 0.91 -23.14
CA GLY A 190 9.08 -0.18 -22.88
C GLY A 190 8.98 -1.32 -23.90
N ASP A 191 9.96 -2.22 -23.86
CA ASP A 191 10.06 -3.33 -24.82
C ASP A 191 8.99 -4.40 -24.56
N SER A 192 8.02 -4.49 -25.48
CA SER A 192 7.01 -5.55 -25.53
C SER A 192 6.90 -6.08 -26.97
N PRO A 193 6.74 -7.40 -27.20
CA PRO A 193 6.56 -7.95 -28.55
C PRO A 193 5.30 -7.46 -29.28
N GLY A 194 4.29 -6.97 -28.55
CA GLY A 194 2.98 -6.57 -29.10
C GLY A 194 2.70 -5.07 -29.04
N ILE A 195 3.66 -4.25 -28.64
CA ILE A 195 3.43 -2.83 -28.33
C ILE A 195 2.97 -2.01 -29.54
N GLU A 196 3.43 -2.33 -30.75
CA GLU A 196 2.97 -1.64 -31.96
C GLU A 196 1.48 -1.90 -32.22
N TRP A 197 1.04 -3.14 -32.02
CA TRP A 197 -0.38 -3.48 -32.08
C TRP A 197 -1.17 -2.77 -30.97
N GLU A 198 -0.65 -2.72 -29.74
CA GLU A 198 -1.29 -2.00 -28.62
C GLU A 198 -1.46 -0.50 -28.91
N ILE A 199 -0.42 0.13 -29.48
CA ILE A 199 -0.43 1.54 -29.91
C ILE A 199 -1.50 1.76 -30.99
N ALA A 200 -1.52 0.91 -32.02
CA ALA A 200 -2.51 1.00 -33.09
C ALA A 200 -3.94 0.86 -32.55
N GLN A 201 -4.19 -0.12 -31.69
CA GLN A 201 -5.51 -0.33 -31.10
C GLN A 201 -5.96 0.80 -30.18
N ALA A 202 -5.03 1.42 -29.44
CA ALA A 202 -5.33 2.60 -28.64
C ALA A 202 -5.73 3.78 -29.55
N ARG A 203 -4.96 4.05 -30.61
CA ARG A 203 -5.25 5.15 -31.53
C ARG A 203 -6.63 5.06 -32.18
N GLU A 204 -7.04 3.85 -32.58
CA GLU A 204 -8.35 3.62 -33.21
C GLU A 204 -9.53 3.99 -32.30
N ARG A 205 -9.31 4.04 -30.98
CA ARG A 205 -10.39 4.13 -29.97
C ARG A 205 -10.34 5.41 -29.14
N ILE A 206 -9.19 6.05 -29.03
CA ILE A 206 -9.01 7.26 -28.22
C ILE A 206 -8.33 8.40 -28.99
N GLY A 207 -8.72 9.63 -28.66
CA GLY A 207 -8.04 10.85 -29.10
C GLY A 207 -6.73 11.12 -28.33
N PRO A 208 -5.87 12.01 -28.84
CA PRO A 208 -4.61 12.38 -28.17
C PRO A 208 -4.79 12.86 -26.72
N GLU A 209 -5.87 13.60 -26.43
CA GLU A 209 -6.23 14.09 -25.10
C GLU A 209 -6.62 12.98 -24.11
N SER A 210 -6.83 11.76 -24.58
CA SER A 210 -7.06 10.61 -23.71
C SER A 210 -5.86 9.68 -23.63
N LEU A 211 -4.74 10.04 -24.26
CA LEU A 211 -3.47 9.32 -24.19
C LEU A 211 -2.54 9.96 -23.15
N LEU A 212 -2.01 9.13 -22.25
CA LEU A 212 -0.95 9.49 -21.33
C LEU A 212 0.24 8.56 -21.56
N LEU A 213 1.39 9.10 -21.97
CA LEU A 213 2.62 8.33 -22.04
C LEU A 213 3.32 8.36 -20.69
N TYR A 214 3.73 7.18 -20.24
CA TYR A 214 4.46 7.01 -19.00
C TYR A 214 5.85 6.45 -19.30
N LEU A 215 6.89 7.11 -18.79
CA LEU A 215 8.27 6.67 -18.84
C LEU A 215 8.65 6.14 -17.45
N PRO A 216 8.61 4.81 -17.22
CA PRO A 216 8.84 4.23 -15.91
C PRO A 216 10.22 4.61 -15.35
N PRO A 217 10.30 5.15 -14.13
CA PRO A 217 11.57 5.52 -13.52
C PRO A 217 12.38 4.26 -13.22
N ARG A 218 13.62 4.17 -13.71
CA ARG A 218 14.54 3.09 -13.33
C ARG A 218 15.39 3.54 -12.14
N PRO A 219 15.53 2.72 -11.09
CA PRO A 219 16.41 3.06 -9.98
C PRO A 219 17.88 2.89 -10.35
N THR A 220 18.75 3.56 -9.59
CA THR A 220 20.19 3.68 -9.93
C THR A 220 21.01 2.45 -9.52
N ASN A 221 20.50 1.59 -8.65
CA ASN A 221 21.32 0.57 -7.98
C ASN A 221 21.86 -0.57 -8.86
N THR A 222 21.35 -0.74 -10.09
CA THR A 222 21.81 -1.79 -11.03
C THR A 222 22.59 -1.25 -12.23
N MET A 223 22.57 0.06 -12.49
CA MET A 223 23.23 0.68 -13.63
C MET A 223 23.86 2.01 -13.21
N THR A 224 25.05 2.33 -13.73
CA THR A 224 25.59 3.69 -13.55
C THR A 224 24.56 4.73 -14.03
N ARG A 225 24.48 5.90 -13.39
CA ARG A 225 23.55 6.98 -13.78
C ARG A 225 23.57 7.21 -15.30
N LYS A 226 24.76 7.24 -15.90
CA LYS A 226 24.96 7.39 -17.35
C LYS A 226 24.39 6.22 -18.16
N GLY A 227 24.62 4.98 -17.73
CA GLY A 227 24.08 3.78 -18.38
C GLY A 227 22.55 3.71 -18.33
N ARG A 228 21.96 4.10 -17.19
CA ARG A 228 20.51 4.23 -17.04
C ARG A 228 19.91 5.24 -18.03
N ILE A 229 20.46 6.45 -18.04
CA ILE A 229 20.01 7.53 -18.93
C ILE A 229 20.13 7.09 -20.40
N ALA A 230 21.23 6.45 -20.77
CA ALA A 230 21.43 5.94 -22.12
C ALA A 230 20.38 4.90 -22.51
N LYS A 231 20.02 3.99 -21.59
CA LYS A 231 18.98 2.98 -21.82
C LYS A 231 17.59 3.58 -21.91
N GLU A 232 17.21 4.47 -20.99
CA GLU A 232 15.93 5.18 -21.01
C GLU A 232 15.78 6.01 -22.29
N ARG A 233 16.84 6.72 -22.70
CA ARG A 233 16.89 7.46 -23.96
C ARG A 233 16.76 6.53 -25.17
N ALA A 234 17.51 5.42 -25.21
CA ALA A 234 17.44 4.49 -26.33
C ALA A 234 16.04 3.89 -26.50
N VAL A 235 15.37 3.56 -25.39
CA VAL A 235 13.96 3.13 -25.40
C VAL A 235 13.09 4.27 -25.93
N TYR A 236 13.21 5.48 -25.41
CA TYR A 236 12.44 6.63 -25.88
C TYR A 236 12.58 6.88 -27.38
N GLU A 237 13.80 6.96 -27.89
CA GLU A 237 14.09 7.22 -29.31
C GLU A 237 13.59 6.09 -30.23
N LYS A 238 13.58 4.84 -29.74
CA LYS A 238 12.99 3.71 -30.46
C LYS A 238 11.46 3.84 -30.59
N TYR A 239 10.79 4.30 -29.53
CA TYR A 239 9.32 4.36 -29.47
C TYR A 239 8.73 5.64 -30.03
N LYS A 240 9.47 6.75 -29.96
CA LYS A 240 9.09 8.04 -30.52
C LYS A 240 8.48 7.94 -31.93
N PRO A 241 9.16 7.37 -32.95
CA PRO A 241 8.62 7.35 -34.31
C PRO A 241 7.36 6.49 -34.46
N LEU A 242 7.15 5.50 -33.59
CA LEU A 242 5.91 4.70 -33.59
C LEU A 242 4.75 5.55 -33.09
N ILE A 243 4.92 6.23 -31.95
CA ILE A 243 3.86 7.08 -31.40
C ILE A 243 3.52 8.22 -32.37
N GLU A 244 4.53 8.92 -32.90
CA GLU A 244 4.32 10.01 -33.87
C GLU A 244 3.56 9.51 -35.10
N ARG A 245 3.93 8.33 -35.64
CA ARG A 245 3.26 7.73 -36.80
C ARG A 245 1.80 7.37 -36.54
N TYR A 246 1.51 6.69 -35.43
CA TYR A 246 0.16 6.19 -35.18
C TYR A 246 -0.77 7.30 -34.68
N PHE A 247 -0.30 8.18 -33.79
CA PHE A 247 -1.14 9.21 -33.21
C PHE A 247 -1.16 10.53 -33.97
N ASP A 248 -0.34 10.68 -35.02
CA ASP A 248 -0.18 11.94 -35.77
C ASP A 248 0.13 13.11 -34.82
N LEU A 249 1.10 12.89 -33.94
CA LEU A 249 1.51 13.82 -32.90
C LEU A 249 3.00 14.10 -32.96
N VAL A 250 3.43 15.16 -32.28
CA VAL A 250 4.85 15.51 -32.18
C VAL A 250 5.37 15.13 -30.80
N MET A 251 6.33 14.22 -30.74
CA MET A 251 6.94 13.84 -29.47
C MET A 251 8.01 14.86 -29.07
N PRO A 252 8.08 15.25 -27.79
CA PRO A 252 9.09 16.17 -27.31
C PRO A 252 10.50 15.58 -27.39
N ALA A 253 11.52 16.40 -27.15
CA ALA A 253 12.87 15.89 -26.94
C ALA A 253 12.94 15.08 -25.64
N TYR A 254 13.76 14.03 -25.61
CA TYR A 254 13.97 13.24 -24.40
C TYR A 254 14.49 14.12 -23.24
N SER A 255 13.88 13.97 -22.06
CA SER A 255 14.32 14.60 -20.82
C SER A 255 14.36 13.57 -19.70
N GLU A 256 15.45 13.55 -18.94
CA GLU A 256 15.65 12.64 -17.80
C GLU A 256 14.70 12.89 -16.62
N THR A 257 14.04 14.04 -16.63
CA THR A 257 13.20 14.51 -15.53
C THR A 257 11.71 14.35 -15.82
N ILE A 258 11.35 14.01 -17.05
CA ILE A 258 9.96 13.89 -17.50
C ILE A 258 9.58 12.42 -17.50
N HIS A 259 8.62 12.07 -16.65
CA HIS A 259 8.07 10.72 -16.54
C HIS A 259 6.69 10.62 -17.17
N ILE A 260 5.98 11.73 -17.30
CA ILE A 260 4.60 11.78 -17.79
C ILE A 260 4.53 12.77 -18.93
N ILE A 261 3.93 12.35 -20.05
CA ILE A 261 3.63 13.21 -21.20
C ILE A 261 2.16 13.01 -21.54
N GLY A 262 1.38 14.09 -21.51
CA GLY A 262 0.03 14.10 -22.08
C GLY A 262 0.00 14.91 -23.35
N PHE A 263 -1.15 14.92 -24.03
CA PHE A 263 -1.36 15.71 -25.24
C PHE A 263 -2.67 16.48 -25.12
N ASP A 264 -2.74 17.64 -25.78
CA ASP A 264 -4.03 18.30 -26.00
C ASP A 264 -4.78 17.66 -27.18
N GLY A 265 -5.99 18.13 -27.46
CA GLY A 265 -6.80 17.61 -28.57
C GLY A 265 -6.20 17.83 -29.97
N ALA A 266 -5.20 18.70 -30.10
CA ALA A 266 -4.46 18.92 -31.34
C ALA A 266 -3.21 18.02 -31.46
N GLY A 267 -2.94 17.16 -30.47
CA GLY A 267 -1.75 16.31 -30.45
C GLY A 267 -0.48 17.05 -30.03
N THR A 268 -0.59 18.26 -29.46
CA THR A 268 0.57 19.01 -28.95
C THR A 268 0.97 18.45 -27.58
N PRO A 269 2.26 18.16 -27.34
CA PRO A 269 2.70 17.58 -26.07
C PRO A 269 2.56 18.61 -24.94
N ILE A 270 1.93 18.16 -23.85
CA ILE A 270 1.85 18.90 -22.59
C ILE A 270 3.02 18.45 -21.73
N LEU A 271 4.05 19.29 -21.69
CA LEU A 271 5.22 19.07 -20.86
C LEU A 271 4.99 19.61 -19.45
N PRO A 272 5.23 18.79 -18.41
CA PRO A 272 5.19 19.27 -17.04
C PRO A 272 6.39 20.16 -16.75
N THR A 273 6.18 21.19 -15.94
CA THR A 273 7.20 22.12 -15.47
C THR A 273 7.94 21.59 -14.25
N HIS A 274 7.28 20.77 -13.41
CA HIS A 274 7.91 20.18 -12.24
C HIS A 274 8.82 18.99 -12.64
N THR A 275 10.12 19.27 -12.68
CA THR A 275 11.19 18.34 -13.06
C THR A 275 12.05 17.88 -11.87
N ALA A 276 11.91 18.54 -10.71
CA ALA A 276 12.55 18.15 -9.45
C ALA A 276 11.63 18.45 -8.25
N PRO A 277 11.63 17.65 -7.18
CA PRO A 277 10.78 17.94 -6.04
C PRO A 277 11.35 19.14 -5.27
N ALA A 278 10.52 20.17 -5.06
CA ALA A 278 10.86 21.35 -4.26
C ALA A 278 11.10 21.04 -2.76
N THR A 279 10.98 19.78 -2.33
CA THR A 279 11.05 19.39 -0.91
C THR A 279 12.06 18.26 -0.69
N ARG A 280 12.80 18.34 0.42
CA ARG A 280 13.63 17.24 0.91
C ARG A 280 12.77 15.96 1.01
N SER A 281 13.17 14.91 0.31
CA SER A 281 12.60 13.56 0.42
C SER A 281 13.62 12.65 1.06
N PHE A 282 13.17 11.78 1.97
CA PHE A 282 14.04 10.86 2.71
C PHE A 282 14.54 9.68 1.84
N THR A 283 13.77 9.30 0.81
CA THR A 283 14.06 8.16 -0.06
C THR A 283 13.92 8.54 -1.54
N GLU A 284 14.67 7.90 -2.44
CA GLU A 284 14.55 8.02 -3.90
C GLU A 284 13.14 7.63 -4.36
N ARG A 285 12.55 6.56 -3.81
CA ARG A 285 11.15 6.18 -4.06
C ARG A 285 10.18 7.35 -3.80
N SER A 286 10.32 8.02 -2.65
CA SER A 286 9.47 9.15 -2.27
C SER A 286 9.72 10.37 -3.17
N ARG A 287 10.98 10.61 -3.53
CA ARG A 287 11.39 11.67 -4.46
C ARG A 287 10.69 11.53 -5.80
N VAL A 288 10.87 10.36 -6.42
CA VAL A 288 10.32 10.01 -7.74
C VAL A 288 8.79 10.04 -7.70
N GLY A 289 8.18 9.46 -6.66
CA GLY A 289 6.73 9.47 -6.51
C GLY A 289 6.15 10.88 -6.40
N LYS A 290 6.82 11.82 -5.71
CA LYS A 290 6.39 13.23 -5.67
C LYS A 290 6.49 13.93 -7.02
N VAL A 291 7.55 13.65 -7.78
CA VAL A 291 7.72 14.22 -9.13
C VAL A 291 6.63 13.72 -10.04
N ILE A 292 6.45 12.39 -10.17
CA ILE A 292 5.39 11.81 -11.02
C ILE A 292 4.02 12.32 -10.61
N ARG A 293 3.73 12.41 -9.31
CA ARG A 293 2.47 12.96 -8.79
C ARG A 293 2.24 14.40 -9.25
N ALA A 294 3.25 15.27 -9.18
CA ALA A 294 3.14 16.66 -9.62
C ALA A 294 2.97 16.77 -11.14
N GLN A 295 3.71 15.96 -11.91
CA GLN A 295 3.56 15.92 -13.37
C GLN A 295 2.15 15.45 -13.78
N LEU A 296 1.61 14.44 -13.09
CA LEU A 296 0.23 14.00 -13.29
C LEU A 296 -0.76 15.12 -13.00
N ASP A 297 -0.60 15.86 -11.89
CA ASP A 297 -1.48 17.00 -11.58
C ASP A 297 -1.44 18.07 -12.67
N GLU A 298 -0.25 18.46 -13.14
CA GLU A 298 -0.10 19.49 -14.18
C GLU A 298 -0.69 19.07 -15.53
N VAL A 299 -0.42 17.83 -15.95
CA VAL A 299 -0.94 17.29 -17.21
C VAL A 299 -2.46 17.16 -17.13
N LEU A 300 -2.99 16.57 -16.06
CA LEU A 300 -4.43 16.40 -15.90
C LEU A 300 -5.16 17.74 -15.71
N ALA A 301 -4.56 18.75 -15.09
CA ALA A 301 -5.19 20.07 -14.98
C ALA A 301 -5.51 20.69 -16.35
N LYS A 302 -4.72 20.37 -17.37
CA LYS A 302 -4.94 20.85 -18.75
C LYS A 302 -5.86 19.92 -19.54
N VAL A 303 -5.66 18.61 -19.43
CA VAL A 303 -6.35 17.61 -20.26
C VAL A 303 -7.74 17.28 -19.69
N ARG A 304 -7.88 17.25 -18.37
CA ARG A 304 -9.12 16.94 -17.64
C ARG A 304 -9.30 17.85 -16.42
N PRO A 305 -9.66 19.13 -16.65
CA PRO A 305 -9.80 20.09 -15.57
C PRO A 305 -10.85 19.62 -14.54
N GLY A 306 -10.57 19.84 -13.26
CA GLY A 306 -11.46 19.50 -12.15
C GLY A 306 -11.24 18.12 -11.51
N ILE A 307 -10.30 17.32 -12.03
CA ILE A 307 -9.88 16.07 -11.37
C ILE A 307 -8.95 16.39 -10.22
N ASP A 308 -9.41 16.11 -9.00
CA ASP A 308 -8.58 16.15 -7.79
C ASP A 308 -8.03 14.75 -7.50
N LEU A 309 -6.74 14.57 -7.78
CA LEU A 309 -6.01 13.32 -7.57
C LEU A 309 -5.86 12.95 -6.06
N ASP A 310 -6.15 13.86 -5.12
CA ASP A 310 -6.14 13.59 -3.66
C ASP A 310 -7.50 13.09 -3.13
N ARG A 311 -8.56 13.13 -3.94
CA ARG A 311 -9.94 12.85 -3.50
C ARG A 311 -10.23 11.35 -3.28
N ILE A 312 -9.31 10.45 -3.63
CA ILE A 312 -9.59 9.00 -3.63
C ILE A 312 -9.16 8.33 -2.32
N GLU A 313 -10.03 7.46 -1.82
CA GLU A 313 -9.64 6.42 -0.87
C GLU A 313 -8.79 5.36 -1.60
N ARG A 314 -7.52 5.23 -1.22
CA ARG A 314 -6.69 4.11 -1.69
C ARG A 314 -7.36 2.79 -1.31
N VAL A 315 -7.88 2.10 -2.31
CA VAL A 315 -8.58 0.83 -2.12
C VAL A 315 -7.63 -0.20 -1.52
N GLY A 316 -8.06 -0.84 -0.44
CA GLY A 316 -7.32 -1.90 0.25
C GLY A 316 -6.44 -1.45 1.42
N GLN A 317 -6.01 -0.19 1.53
CA GLN A 317 -5.10 0.22 2.62
C GLN A 317 -5.80 0.48 3.96
N ALA A 318 -7.03 1.03 3.97
CA ALA A 318 -7.74 1.27 5.23
C ALA A 318 -8.16 -0.05 5.94
N GLY A 319 -8.60 -1.05 5.16
CA GLY A 319 -8.90 -2.38 5.68
C GLY A 319 -7.65 -3.12 6.16
N MET A 320 -6.52 -2.94 5.47
CA MET A 320 -5.18 -3.42 5.88
C MET A 320 -4.80 -2.84 7.25
N TRP A 321 -4.83 -1.52 7.45
CA TRP A 321 -4.45 -0.94 8.74
C TRP A 321 -5.36 -1.35 9.89
N ILE A 322 -6.69 -1.39 9.66
CA ILE A 322 -7.63 -1.85 10.70
C ILE A 322 -7.34 -3.31 11.08
N ARG A 323 -7.07 -4.18 10.09
CA ARG A 323 -6.78 -5.60 10.32
C ARG A 323 -5.41 -5.82 10.95
N THR A 324 -4.40 -5.09 10.54
CA THR A 324 -3.05 -5.13 11.10
C THR A 324 -3.05 -4.61 12.53
N VAL A 325 -3.70 -3.48 12.79
CA VAL A 325 -3.88 -2.95 14.15
C VAL A 325 -4.61 -3.96 15.03
N LEU A 326 -5.75 -4.53 14.59
CA LEU A 326 -6.46 -5.59 15.32
C LEU A 326 -5.60 -6.84 15.56
N ALA A 327 -4.84 -7.26 14.55
CA ALA A 327 -3.99 -8.45 14.65
C ALA A 327 -2.79 -8.26 15.59
N TYR A 328 -2.36 -7.03 15.86
CA TYR A 328 -1.32 -6.74 16.84
C TYR A 328 -1.89 -6.39 18.22
N THR A 329 -2.99 -5.66 18.29
CA THR A 329 -3.56 -5.22 19.58
C THR A 329 -4.19 -6.36 20.36
N VAL A 330 -4.83 -7.32 19.67
CA VAL A 330 -5.52 -8.45 20.32
C VAL A 330 -4.53 -9.43 21.00
N PRO A 331 -3.46 -9.90 20.34
CA PRO A 331 -2.47 -10.78 20.99
C PRO A 331 -1.73 -10.10 22.13
N VAL A 332 -1.43 -8.81 21.99
CA VAL A 332 -0.77 -8.03 23.05
C VAL A 332 -1.68 -7.92 24.26
N ALA A 333 -2.96 -7.58 24.05
CA ALA A 333 -3.94 -7.54 25.13
C ALA A 333 -4.12 -8.93 25.78
N ALA A 334 -4.14 -10.01 25.00
CA ALA A 334 -4.22 -11.37 25.51
C ALA A 334 -2.97 -11.78 26.30
N ALA A 335 -1.78 -11.41 25.82
CA ALA A 335 -0.53 -11.63 26.53
C ALA A 335 -0.52 -10.88 27.88
N MET A 336 -0.97 -9.62 27.90
CA MET A 336 -1.09 -8.86 29.16
C MET A 336 -2.06 -9.50 30.16
N LEU A 337 -3.19 -10.01 29.69
CA LEU A 337 -4.17 -10.72 30.51
C LEU A 337 -3.60 -12.02 31.09
N GLY A 338 -2.81 -12.77 30.33
CA GLY A 338 -2.19 -13.99 30.85
C GLY A 338 -1.00 -13.73 31.78
N LEU A 339 -0.22 -12.66 31.56
CA LEU A 339 0.94 -12.33 32.39
C LEU A 339 0.55 -11.72 33.74
N SER A 340 -0.57 -10.98 33.81
CA SER A 340 -1.14 -10.50 35.08
C SER A 340 -1.63 -11.62 36.00
N ILE A 341 -1.93 -12.80 35.45
CA ILE A 341 -2.29 -14.01 36.22
C ILE A 341 -1.05 -14.70 36.82
N VAL A 342 0.10 -14.64 36.13
CA VAL A 342 1.37 -15.30 36.52
C VAL A 342 2.21 -14.45 37.49
N TRP A 343 2.02 -13.14 37.43
CA TRP A 343 2.75 -12.11 38.16
C TRP A 343 3.06 -12.38 39.65
N PRO A 344 2.17 -12.99 40.46
CA PRO A 344 2.41 -13.17 41.89
C PRO A 344 3.63 -14.03 42.26
N ASN A 345 4.21 -14.79 41.31
CA ASN A 345 5.22 -15.82 41.60
C ASN A 345 6.67 -15.46 41.19
N LEU A 346 6.95 -14.26 40.67
CA LEU A 346 8.32 -13.86 40.31
C LEU A 346 9.14 -13.35 41.50
N SER A 347 10.44 -13.63 41.50
CA SER A 347 11.38 -13.08 42.50
C SER A 347 11.38 -11.55 42.46
N SER A 348 11.56 -10.91 43.61
CA SER A 348 11.37 -9.46 43.80
C SER A 348 12.17 -8.57 42.83
N GLY A 349 13.38 -8.99 42.44
CA GLY A 349 14.18 -8.30 41.43
C GLY A 349 13.64 -8.46 40.00
N ALA A 350 13.30 -9.67 39.58
CA ALA A 350 12.77 -9.97 38.25
C ALA A 350 11.33 -9.44 38.06
N ALA A 351 10.56 -9.35 39.14
CA ALA A 351 9.25 -8.71 39.14
C ALA A 351 9.35 -7.21 38.82
N ILE A 352 10.34 -6.48 39.34
CA ILE A 352 10.43 -5.03 39.07
C ILE A 352 10.84 -4.78 37.62
N THR A 353 11.89 -5.43 37.12
CA THR A 353 12.34 -5.28 35.72
C THR A 353 11.34 -5.84 34.72
N GLY A 354 10.77 -7.02 34.98
CA GLY A 354 9.72 -7.59 34.15
C GLY A 354 8.48 -6.70 34.09
N GLY A 355 8.14 -6.03 35.20
CA GLY A 355 6.91 -5.23 35.33
C GLY A 355 7.03 -3.93 34.56
N LEU A 356 8.21 -3.32 34.62
CA LEU A 356 8.56 -2.17 33.80
C LEU A 356 8.52 -2.54 32.30
N VAL A 357 9.19 -3.62 31.88
CA VAL A 357 9.22 -4.04 30.46
C VAL A 357 7.82 -4.39 29.92
N LEU A 358 6.96 -4.99 30.75
CA LEU A 358 5.58 -5.29 30.36
C LEU A 358 4.67 -4.07 30.32
N GLN A 359 4.85 -3.10 31.23
CA GLN A 359 4.16 -1.81 31.13
C GLN A 359 4.67 -1.01 29.91
N MET A 360 5.90 -1.29 29.47
CA MET A 360 6.51 -0.61 28.34
C MET A 360 5.90 -1.01 26.99
N LEU A 361 5.65 -2.30 26.78
CA LEU A 361 5.19 -2.87 25.50
C LEU A 361 3.91 -2.23 24.92
N PRO A 362 2.81 -2.03 25.67
CA PRO A 362 1.57 -1.49 25.15
C PRO A 362 1.71 -0.06 24.65
N GLY A 363 2.44 0.77 25.39
CA GLY A 363 2.72 2.15 24.98
C GLY A 363 3.52 2.18 23.68
N LEU A 364 4.57 1.37 23.57
CA LEU A 364 5.38 1.28 22.35
C LEU A 364 4.57 0.76 21.14
N LEU A 365 3.71 -0.23 21.34
CA LEU A 365 2.82 -0.77 20.30
C LEU A 365 1.74 0.23 19.90
N GLN A 366 1.20 0.98 20.86
CA GLN A 366 0.22 2.02 20.59
C GLN A 366 0.87 3.20 19.84
N ILE A 367 2.05 3.67 20.28
CA ILE A 367 2.82 4.71 19.59
C ILE A 367 3.15 4.26 18.16
N SER A 368 3.68 3.05 17.97
CA SER A 368 4.01 2.54 16.64
C SER A 368 2.78 2.40 15.75
N GLY A 369 1.66 1.87 16.27
CA GLY A 369 0.37 1.87 15.56
C GLY A 369 -0.08 3.27 15.13
N TRP A 370 0.05 4.26 16.01
CA TRP A 370 -0.32 5.65 15.72
C TRP A 370 0.66 6.37 14.78
N VAL A 371 1.95 6.07 14.84
CA VAL A 371 2.95 6.56 13.88
C VAL A 371 2.64 6.05 12.47
N LEU A 372 2.26 4.77 12.35
CA LEU A 372 1.85 4.18 11.08
C LEU A 372 0.57 4.82 10.53
N ILE A 373 -0.41 5.09 11.40
CA ILE A 373 -1.64 5.82 11.06
C ILE A 373 -1.32 7.28 10.65
N ALA A 374 -0.44 7.97 11.37
CA ALA A 374 -0.03 9.34 11.06
C ALA A 374 0.71 9.43 9.72
N HIS A 375 1.54 8.44 9.41
CA HIS A 375 2.21 8.32 8.13
C HIS A 375 1.20 8.10 6.98
N TYR A 376 0.17 7.28 7.20
CA TYR A 376 -0.89 7.05 6.23
C TYR A 376 -1.64 8.34 5.87
N PHE A 377 -2.06 9.11 6.88
CA PHE A 377 -2.82 10.33 6.64
C PHE A 377 -1.98 11.49 6.09
N ARG A 378 -0.63 11.41 6.18
CA ARG A 378 0.33 12.45 5.77
C ARG A 378 0.00 13.86 6.30
N ARG A 379 -0.82 13.96 7.36
CA ARG A 379 -1.24 15.23 7.97
C ARG A 379 -0.45 15.48 9.23
N ARG A 380 0.14 16.68 9.32
CA ARG A 380 0.99 17.08 10.45
C ARG A 380 0.29 16.95 11.80
N TRP A 381 -1.02 17.20 11.89
CA TRP A 381 -1.75 17.11 13.15
C TRP A 381 -1.94 15.66 13.66
N VAL A 382 -1.99 14.65 12.78
CA VAL A 382 -2.14 13.24 13.20
C VAL A 382 -0.89 12.75 13.93
N TRP A 383 0.26 13.38 13.69
CA TRP A 383 1.51 13.12 14.42
C TRP A 383 1.49 13.61 15.88
N LEU A 384 0.53 14.45 16.27
CA LEU A 384 0.35 14.82 17.68
C LEU A 384 -0.11 13.63 18.52
N ILE A 385 -0.87 12.70 17.95
CA ILE A 385 -1.45 11.56 18.66
C ILE A 385 -0.36 10.59 19.19
N PRO A 386 0.57 10.05 18.37
CA PRO A 386 1.64 9.21 18.89
C PRO A 386 2.58 9.96 19.83
N LEU A 387 2.78 11.27 19.65
CA LEU A 387 3.60 12.09 20.54
C LEU A 387 2.96 12.24 21.92
N LEU A 388 1.65 12.50 22.00
CA LEU A 388 0.92 12.57 23.26
C LEU A 388 0.87 11.22 23.98
N ILE A 389 0.71 10.12 23.25
CA ILE A 389 0.77 8.76 23.81
C ILE A 389 2.18 8.45 24.33
N GLY A 390 3.22 8.86 23.59
CA GLY A 390 4.61 8.76 24.04
C GLY A 390 4.90 9.55 25.30
N LEU A 391 4.40 10.78 25.38
CA LEU A 391 4.54 11.62 26.57
C LEU A 391 3.79 11.03 27.77
N SER A 392 2.57 10.53 27.55
CA SER A 392 1.78 9.81 28.56
C SER A 392 2.56 8.65 29.15
N TRP A 393 3.23 7.93 28.28
CA TRP A 393 3.91 6.71 28.65
C TRP A 393 5.22 7.00 29.38
N LEU A 394 6.01 7.98 28.92
CA LEU A 394 7.20 8.45 29.63
C LEU A 394 6.85 8.96 31.04
N TRP A 395 5.70 9.63 31.17
CA TRP A 395 5.18 10.04 32.46
C TRP A 395 4.88 8.84 33.36
N THR A 396 4.11 7.86 32.87
CA THR A 396 3.80 6.64 33.63
C THR A 396 5.06 5.91 34.05
N LEU A 397 6.02 5.73 33.13
CA LEU A 397 7.29 5.07 33.40
C LEU A 397 8.10 5.81 34.47
N GLY A 398 8.24 7.14 34.34
CA GLY A 398 8.96 7.97 35.30
C GLY A 398 8.35 7.86 36.69
N THR A 399 7.02 7.86 36.81
CA THR A 399 6.35 7.69 38.09
C THR A 399 6.51 6.29 38.69
N THR A 400 6.51 5.24 37.87
CA THR A 400 6.76 3.87 38.33
C THR A 400 8.20 3.74 38.87
N ILE A 401 9.19 4.23 38.13
CA ILE A 401 10.60 4.22 38.57
C ILE A 401 10.77 5.03 39.86
N TRP A 402 10.14 6.20 39.94
CA TRP A 402 10.21 7.06 41.12
C TRP A 402 9.57 6.41 42.36
N ARG A 403 8.39 5.79 42.22
CA ARG A 403 7.73 5.02 43.30
C ARG A 403 8.61 3.92 43.85
N PHE A 404 9.28 3.15 43.00
CA PHE A 404 10.14 2.04 43.43
C PHE A 404 11.53 2.49 43.91
N GLY A 405 12.03 3.63 43.44
CA GLY A 405 13.40 4.08 43.72
C GLY A 405 13.54 5.03 44.90
N PHE A 406 12.53 5.84 45.24
CA PHE A 406 12.73 7.03 46.06
C PHE A 406 11.76 7.23 47.24
N ILE A 407 10.61 6.56 47.27
CA ILE A 407 9.64 6.76 48.36
C ILE A 407 9.76 5.61 49.36
N HIS A 408 10.09 5.92 50.62
CA HIS A 408 10.02 4.97 51.74
C HIS A 408 8.88 5.30 52.71
N ASP A 409 8.21 6.46 52.51
CA ASP A 409 7.18 6.98 53.40
C ASP A 409 5.77 6.78 52.79
N PRO A 410 4.90 5.95 53.41
CA PRO A 410 3.57 5.63 52.88
C PRO A 410 2.63 6.83 52.79
N ASP A 411 2.82 7.88 53.61
CA ASP A 411 1.93 9.04 53.61
C ASP A 411 2.14 9.95 52.39
N GLN A 412 3.38 10.03 51.88
CA GLN A 412 3.65 10.72 50.62
C GLN A 412 3.09 9.96 49.42
N LEU A 413 3.08 8.63 49.48
CA LEU A 413 2.62 7.75 48.40
C LEU A 413 1.18 8.07 47.99
N TRP A 414 0.30 8.37 48.95
CA TRP A 414 -1.12 8.67 48.70
C TRP A 414 -1.35 9.94 47.88
N PHE A 415 -0.61 11.02 48.16
CA PHE A 415 -0.74 12.29 47.42
C PHE A 415 -0.31 12.11 45.96
N TRP A 416 0.82 11.45 45.75
CA TRP A 416 1.37 11.19 44.42
C TRP A 416 0.52 10.19 43.64
N ASP A 417 -0.11 9.21 44.29
CA ASP A 417 -1.05 8.28 43.67
C ASP A 417 -2.29 8.99 43.13
N ARG A 418 -2.84 9.95 43.89
CA ARG A 418 -3.96 10.78 43.41
C ARG A 418 -3.54 11.65 42.23
N LEU A 419 -2.40 12.34 42.34
CA LEU A 419 -1.90 13.19 41.27
C LEU A 419 -1.62 12.38 39.99
N HIS A 420 -1.00 11.21 40.12
CA HIS A 420 -0.76 10.28 39.02
C HIS A 420 -2.06 9.79 38.38
N SER A 421 -3.03 9.40 39.20
CA SER A 421 -4.34 8.94 38.71
C SER A 421 -5.06 10.05 37.94
N VAL A 422 -5.03 11.29 38.44
CA VAL A 422 -5.63 12.46 37.77
C VAL A 422 -4.92 12.76 36.45
N LEU A 423 -3.59 12.76 36.41
CA LEU A 423 -2.82 13.02 35.20
C LEU A 423 -2.98 11.90 34.15
N GLY A 424 -2.94 10.63 34.57
CA GLY A 424 -3.19 9.49 33.68
C GLY A 424 -4.60 9.54 33.08
N LEU A 425 -5.59 9.91 33.89
CA LEU A 425 -6.97 10.11 33.44
C LEU A 425 -7.06 11.25 32.42
N LEU A 426 -6.45 12.41 32.68
CA LEU A 426 -6.41 13.54 31.73
C LEU A 426 -5.77 13.16 30.39
N ILE A 427 -4.69 12.37 30.40
CA ILE A 427 -4.02 11.97 29.16
C ILE A 427 -4.83 10.91 28.39
N ASN A 428 -5.46 9.97 29.09
CA ASN A 428 -6.41 9.02 28.49
C ASN A 428 -7.60 9.75 27.86
N PHE A 429 -8.19 10.74 28.56
CA PHE A 429 -9.26 11.58 28.00
C PHE A 429 -8.79 12.37 26.78
N SER A 430 -7.57 12.93 26.81
CA SER A 430 -6.99 13.66 25.68
C SER A 430 -6.77 12.75 24.46
N THR A 431 -6.31 11.53 24.69
CA THR A 431 -6.11 10.50 23.65
C THR A 431 -7.46 10.07 23.06
N ALA A 432 -8.45 9.79 23.91
CA ALA A 432 -9.80 9.43 23.48
C ALA A 432 -10.47 10.58 22.70
N ALA A 433 -10.32 11.83 23.16
CA ALA A 433 -10.82 13.02 22.45
C ALA A 433 -10.15 13.19 21.08
N ALA A 434 -8.84 12.95 20.96
CA ALA A 434 -8.13 13.00 19.70
C ALA A 434 -8.60 11.89 18.73
N ILE A 435 -8.86 10.69 19.24
CA ILE A 435 -9.42 9.56 18.48
C ILE A 435 -10.84 9.90 17.98
N LEU A 436 -11.68 10.44 18.86
CA LEU A 436 -13.05 10.86 18.51
C LEU A 436 -13.05 11.99 17.49
N LEU A 437 -12.18 12.99 17.63
CA LEU A 437 -11.99 14.06 16.65
C LEU A 437 -11.56 13.49 15.29
N LEU A 438 -10.61 12.54 15.27
CA LEU A 438 -10.22 11.85 14.04
C LEU A 438 -11.40 11.11 13.42
N GLY A 439 -12.17 10.36 14.23
CA GLY A 439 -13.39 9.68 13.81
C GLY A 439 -14.40 10.65 13.19
N LEU A 440 -14.70 11.77 13.86
CA LEU A 440 -15.61 12.82 13.38
C LEU A 440 -15.13 13.45 12.07
N VAL A 441 -13.84 13.77 11.94
CA VAL A 441 -13.25 14.33 10.71
C VAL A 441 -13.36 13.34 9.55
N LEU A 442 -13.13 12.05 9.79
CA LEU A 442 -13.27 11.00 8.78
C LEU A 442 -14.73 10.80 8.37
N THR A 443 -15.65 10.82 9.34
CA THR A 443 -17.09 10.61 9.10
C THR A 443 -17.70 11.79 8.33
N HIS A 444 -17.33 13.02 8.69
CA HIS A 444 -17.78 14.25 8.00
C HIS A 444 -17.25 14.37 6.57
N ARG A 445 -16.06 13.83 6.28
CA ARG A 445 -15.59 13.72 4.89
C ARG A 445 -16.43 12.73 4.08
N ARG A 446 -16.81 11.62 4.68
CA ARG A 446 -17.60 10.58 4.03
C ARG A 446 -19.01 11.07 3.66
N SER A 447 -19.61 11.96 4.47
CA SER A 447 -20.90 12.59 4.14
C SER A 447 -20.78 13.60 2.99
N ARG A 448 -19.78 14.50 2.99
CA ARG A 448 -19.58 15.45 1.87
C ARG A 448 -19.29 14.79 0.53
N VAL A 449 -18.66 13.61 0.52
CA VAL A 449 -18.42 12.85 -0.71
C VAL A 449 -19.71 12.26 -1.26
N ARG A 450 -20.70 11.91 -0.42
CA ARG A 450 -22.02 11.46 -0.89
C ARG A 450 -22.84 12.59 -1.51
N ASP A 451 -22.79 13.78 -0.91
CA ASP A 451 -23.61 14.93 -1.36
C ASP A 451 -23.10 15.61 -2.64
N THR A 452 -21.92 15.22 -3.14
CA THR A 452 -21.34 15.75 -4.38
C THR A 452 -21.42 14.77 -5.56
N SER A 453 -22.14 13.66 -5.39
CA SER A 453 -22.55 12.82 -6.51
C SER A 453 -23.77 13.51 -7.16
N PRO A 454 -23.77 13.80 -8.47
CA PRO A 454 -24.96 14.37 -9.10
C PRO A 454 -26.15 13.44 -8.84
N PRO A 455 -27.36 13.98 -8.58
CA PRO A 455 -28.56 13.16 -8.53
C PRO A 455 -28.67 12.37 -9.83
N ALA A 456 -28.94 11.07 -9.69
CA ALA A 456 -28.97 10.08 -10.76
C ALA A 456 -29.97 10.41 -11.87
#